data_AF-A0A9Q4HY02-F1
#
_entry.id   AF-A0A9Q4HY02-F1
#
_cell.length_a   1.000
_cell.length_b   1.000
_cell.length_c   1.000
_cell.angle_alpha   90.00
_cell.angle_beta   90.00
_cell.angle_gamma   90.00
#
_symmetry.space_group_name_H-M   'P 1'
#
loop_
_entity.id
_entity.type
_entity.pdbx_description
1 polymer ?
#
loop_
_entity_poly.entity_id
_entity_poly.type
_entity_poly.pdbx_seq_one_letter_code
_entity_poly.pdbx_strand_id
1 'polypeptide(L)'
;MYRFCCLLDKVLNKLIISPIKKRAFKQCGHCVKIGKGFEAYGIENIIMGNDISINNNALFMCTRASVIIHDHVMFGPHVTVITGSHRTDIIGRYMTSIGNDEKLPENDQDIVFEGDNWIGTGATILKGVRIGKGAIVAAGAIVTSDVPEYSVVGGIPAKVIKMRFSEEELKQHKKMLENS
;
A
#
# COMPACT_ATOMS: atom_id res chain seq x y z
N MET A 1 -17.42 29.35 8.64
CA MET A 1 -17.23 29.09 7.20
C MET A 1 -16.32 27.86 6.94
N TYR A 2 -15.08 27.83 7.45
CA TYR A 2 -14.10 26.74 7.22
C TYR A 2 -14.56 25.33 7.68
N ARG A 3 -15.20 25.23 8.86
CA ARG A 3 -15.74 23.95 9.39
C ARG A 3 -16.91 23.39 8.58
N PHE A 4 -17.71 24.25 7.95
CA PHE A 4 -18.88 23.84 7.17
C PHE A 4 -18.46 23.24 5.82
N CYS A 5 -17.51 23.86 5.12
CA CYS A 5 -16.90 23.29 3.91
C CYS A 5 -16.21 21.94 4.20
N CYS A 6 -15.48 21.82 5.31
CA CYS A 6 -14.92 20.52 5.72
C CYS A 6 -15.98 19.45 5.99
N LEU A 7 -17.16 19.82 6.49
CA LEU A 7 -18.25 18.88 6.71
C LEU A 7 -18.84 18.41 5.38
N LEU A 8 -19.11 19.34 4.46
CA LEU A 8 -19.55 19.05 3.10
C LEU A 8 -18.58 18.12 2.37
N ASP A 9 -17.28 18.41 2.44
CA ASP A 9 -16.24 17.57 1.84
C ASP A 9 -16.23 16.15 2.42
N LYS A 10 -16.39 16.03 3.74
CA LYS A 10 -16.45 14.72 4.41
C LYS A 10 -17.68 13.93 3.97
N VAL A 11 -18.82 14.59 3.87
CA VAL A 11 -20.08 13.99 3.41
C VAL A 11 -19.97 13.57 1.95
N LEU A 12 -19.48 14.45 1.07
CA LEU A 12 -19.25 14.18 -0.35
C LEU A 12 -18.32 12.98 -0.55
N ASN A 13 -17.20 12.96 0.17
CA ASN A 13 -16.24 11.86 0.05
C ASN A 13 -16.87 10.53 0.51
N LYS A 14 -17.57 10.54 1.65
CA LYS A 14 -18.18 9.34 2.22
C LYS A 14 -19.32 8.80 1.37
N LEU A 15 -20.21 9.66 0.87
CA LEU A 15 -21.45 9.24 0.20
C LEU A 15 -21.31 9.03 -1.31
N ILE A 16 -20.36 9.69 -1.97
CA ILE A 16 -20.24 9.67 -3.44
C ILE A 16 -18.88 9.14 -3.88
N ILE A 17 -17.79 9.80 -3.47
CA ILE A 17 -16.45 9.51 -4.03
C ILE A 17 -15.97 8.11 -3.64
N SER A 18 -16.06 7.74 -2.36
CA SER A 18 -15.59 6.44 -1.88
C SER A 18 -16.36 5.26 -2.52
N PRO A 19 -17.70 5.25 -2.60
CA PRO A 19 -18.44 4.21 -3.32
C PRO A 19 -18.05 4.06 -4.79
N ILE A 20 -17.82 5.17 -5.52
CA ILE A 20 -17.42 5.12 -6.93
C ILE A 20 -16.03 4.48 -7.06
N LYS A 21 -15.06 4.91 -6.25
CA LYS A 21 -13.70 4.33 -6.26
C LYS A 21 -13.72 2.84 -5.93
N LYS A 22 -14.54 2.43 -4.97
CA LYS A 22 -14.70 1.02 -4.61
C LYS A 22 -15.17 0.13 -5.75
N ARG A 23 -16.02 0.66 -6.63
CA ARG A 23 -16.48 -0.04 -7.84
C ARG A 23 -15.44 -0.05 -8.96
N ALA A 24 -14.45 0.83 -8.92
CA ALA A 24 -13.40 0.93 -9.91
C ALA A 24 -12.20 -0.01 -9.63
N PHE A 25 -12.07 -0.52 -8.40
CA PHE A 25 -11.08 -1.55 -8.09
C PHE A 25 -11.41 -2.86 -8.79
N LYS A 26 -10.37 -3.66 -9.07
CA LYS A 26 -10.55 -5.03 -9.60
C LYS A 26 -11.40 -5.89 -8.68
N GLN A 27 -11.13 -5.78 -7.38
CA GLN A 27 -11.83 -6.45 -6.31
C GLN A 27 -11.75 -5.61 -5.05
N CYS A 28 -12.86 -5.52 -4.31
CA CYS A 28 -12.95 -4.82 -3.04
C CYS A 28 -13.80 -5.63 -2.08
N GLY A 29 -13.19 -6.12 -0.99
CA GLY A 29 -13.91 -6.79 0.08
C GLY A 29 -14.74 -5.83 0.95
N HIS A 30 -15.13 -6.33 2.11
CA HIS A 30 -15.99 -5.65 3.06
C HIS A 30 -15.20 -4.72 3.99
N CYS A 31 -15.90 -3.76 4.61
CA CYS A 31 -15.32 -2.86 5.62
C CYS A 31 -14.11 -2.00 5.17
N VAL A 32 -13.91 -1.81 3.87
CA VAL A 32 -12.85 -0.94 3.34
C VAL A 32 -13.14 0.55 3.59
N LYS A 33 -12.18 1.29 4.14
CA LYS A 33 -12.27 2.75 4.40
C LYS A 33 -11.19 3.47 3.59
N ILE A 34 -11.59 4.51 2.87
CA ILE A 34 -10.70 5.30 2.00
C ILE A 34 -10.76 6.76 2.45
N GLY A 35 -9.58 7.29 2.77
CA GLY A 35 -9.38 8.66 3.22
C GLY A 35 -9.58 9.70 2.12
N LYS A 36 -9.68 10.96 2.53
CA LYS A 36 -9.72 12.11 1.61
C LYS A 36 -8.38 12.24 0.87
N GLY A 37 -8.44 12.56 -0.42
CA GLY A 37 -7.24 12.75 -1.22
C GLY A 37 -6.52 11.46 -1.62
N PHE A 38 -7.12 10.28 -1.42
CA PHE A 38 -6.57 9.06 -1.99
C PHE A 38 -6.55 9.15 -3.52
N GLU A 39 -5.39 8.96 -4.13
CA GLU A 39 -5.20 8.96 -5.57
C GLU A 39 -4.67 7.60 -6.02
N ALA A 40 -5.19 7.10 -7.13
CA ALA A 40 -4.78 5.84 -7.73
C ALA A 40 -4.69 5.98 -9.24
N TYR A 41 -3.52 5.67 -9.81
CA TYR A 41 -3.30 5.55 -11.24
C TYR A 41 -3.28 4.06 -11.59
N GLY A 42 -4.19 3.60 -12.45
CA GLY A 42 -4.42 2.16 -12.67
C GLY A 42 -5.24 1.53 -11.55
N ILE A 43 -6.31 2.20 -11.11
CA ILE A 43 -7.17 1.79 -10.00
C ILE A 43 -7.77 0.38 -10.21
N GLU A 44 -7.96 -0.01 -11.46
CA GLU A 44 -8.41 -1.33 -11.91
C GLU A 44 -7.42 -2.47 -11.64
N ASN A 45 -6.20 -2.16 -11.19
CA ASN A 45 -5.18 -3.15 -10.81
C ASN A 45 -5.08 -3.33 -9.28
N ILE A 46 -5.95 -2.69 -8.51
CA ILE A 46 -5.98 -2.83 -7.05
C ILE A 46 -6.95 -3.97 -6.68
N ILE A 47 -6.44 -4.92 -5.89
CA ILE A 47 -7.17 -6.04 -5.34
C ILE A 47 -7.15 -5.90 -3.82
N MET A 48 -8.33 -5.80 -3.19
CA MET A 48 -8.48 -5.61 -1.76
C MET A 48 -9.36 -6.67 -1.13
N GLY A 49 -8.87 -7.24 -0.03
CA GLY A 49 -9.64 -8.03 0.92
C GLY A 49 -10.53 -7.19 1.83
N ASN A 50 -10.70 -7.65 3.07
CA ASN A 50 -11.61 -7.11 4.07
C ASN A 50 -10.87 -6.25 5.11
N ASP A 51 -11.62 -5.34 5.77
CA ASP A 51 -11.13 -4.58 6.93
C ASP A 51 -9.87 -3.75 6.66
N ILE A 52 -9.81 -3.15 5.47
CA ILE A 52 -8.71 -2.30 5.04
C ILE A 52 -9.00 -0.83 5.38
N SER A 53 -7.98 -0.11 5.85
CA SER A 53 -8.05 1.33 6.06
C SER A 53 -6.92 2.04 5.32
N ILE A 54 -7.25 2.79 4.27
CA ILE A 54 -6.33 3.68 3.57
C ILE A 54 -6.60 5.10 4.05
N ASN A 55 -5.66 5.72 4.76
CA ASN A 55 -5.85 7.07 5.31
C ASN A 55 -5.56 8.17 4.26
N ASN A 56 -5.69 9.43 4.67
CA ASN A 56 -5.73 10.57 3.77
C ASN A 56 -4.47 10.72 2.92
N ASN A 57 -4.64 11.19 1.69
CA ASN A 57 -3.57 11.56 0.77
C ASN A 57 -2.60 10.42 0.42
N ALA A 58 -3.03 9.16 0.54
CA ALA A 58 -2.26 8.04 0.02
C ALA A 58 -2.29 8.04 -1.52
N LEU A 59 -1.18 7.63 -2.14
CA LEU A 59 -0.98 7.64 -3.59
C LEU A 59 -0.54 6.26 -4.05
N PHE A 60 -1.36 5.58 -4.86
CA PHE A 60 -1.01 4.29 -5.48
C PHE A 60 -0.78 4.48 -6.99
N MET A 61 0.42 4.14 -7.46
CA MET A 61 0.81 4.17 -8.86
C MET A 61 0.96 2.72 -9.36
N CYS A 62 -0.11 2.20 -9.96
CA CYS A 62 -0.27 0.80 -10.31
C CYS A 62 -0.83 0.58 -11.72
N THR A 63 -0.20 1.19 -12.73
CA THR A 63 -0.72 1.21 -14.10
C THR A 63 -0.48 -0.07 -14.91
N ARG A 64 0.53 -0.87 -14.55
CA ARG A 64 0.94 -2.08 -15.31
C ARG A 64 1.18 -3.32 -14.44
N ALA A 65 1.04 -3.18 -13.13
CA ALA A 65 1.20 -4.23 -12.15
C ALA A 65 0.28 -3.96 -10.96
N SER A 66 -0.08 -5.03 -10.26
CA SER A 66 -1.14 -5.04 -9.25
C SER A 66 -0.66 -4.58 -7.88
N VAL A 67 -1.58 -3.99 -7.12
CA VAL A 67 -1.43 -3.82 -5.67
C VAL A 67 -2.41 -4.76 -5.01
N ILE A 68 -1.88 -5.78 -4.34
CA ILE A 68 -2.66 -6.86 -3.72
C ILE A 68 -2.62 -6.66 -2.21
N ILE A 69 -3.79 -6.41 -1.62
CA ILE A 69 -3.93 -6.10 -0.21
C ILE A 69 -4.86 -7.12 0.41
N HIS A 70 -4.32 -7.99 1.26
CA HIS A 70 -5.09 -8.95 2.04
C HIS A 70 -5.79 -8.28 3.23
N ASP A 71 -6.39 -9.08 4.10
CA ASP A 71 -7.28 -8.60 5.15
C ASP A 71 -6.54 -7.85 6.27
N HIS A 72 -7.26 -6.95 6.95
CA HIS A 72 -6.79 -6.24 8.14
C HIS A 72 -5.53 -5.36 7.91
N VAL A 73 -5.40 -4.75 6.73
CA VAL A 73 -4.28 -3.86 6.43
C VAL A 73 -4.62 -2.40 6.71
N MET A 74 -3.73 -1.71 7.42
CA MET A 74 -3.85 -0.29 7.74
C MET A 74 -2.72 0.52 7.11
N PHE A 75 -3.07 1.55 6.36
CA PHE A 75 -2.16 2.55 5.82
C PHE A 75 -2.36 3.89 6.52
N GLY A 76 -1.27 4.46 7.03
CA GLY A 76 -1.22 5.83 7.53
C GLY A 76 -1.41 6.87 6.42
N PRO A 77 -1.56 8.16 6.77
CA PRO A 77 -1.64 9.22 5.78
C PRO A 77 -0.38 9.30 4.91
N HIS A 78 -0.52 9.80 3.68
CA HIS A 78 0.61 10.06 2.77
C HIS A 78 1.46 8.82 2.40
N VAL A 79 0.94 7.60 2.58
CA VAL A 79 1.62 6.40 2.09
C VAL A 79 1.63 6.38 0.56
N THR A 80 2.79 6.07 -0.02
CA THR A 80 2.97 5.96 -1.47
C THR A 80 3.30 4.51 -1.84
N VAL A 81 2.63 3.97 -2.86
CA VAL A 81 2.85 2.60 -3.37
C VAL A 81 3.11 2.70 -4.86
N ILE A 82 4.24 2.19 -5.34
CA ILE A 82 4.68 2.37 -6.73
C ILE A 82 5.06 1.00 -7.31
N THR A 83 4.22 0.42 -8.17
CA THR A 83 4.48 -0.89 -8.78
C THR A 83 5.36 -0.80 -10.03
N GLY A 84 5.62 0.40 -10.54
CA GLY A 84 6.36 0.62 -11.80
C GLY A 84 7.66 1.41 -11.67
N SER A 85 8.54 1.19 -12.64
CA SER A 85 9.80 1.91 -12.88
C SER A 85 10.04 2.05 -14.38
N HIS A 86 11.06 2.81 -14.77
CA HIS A 86 11.56 2.89 -16.15
C HIS A 86 12.77 1.96 -16.35
N ARG A 87 13.03 1.55 -17.61
CA ARG A 87 14.35 1.01 -18.00
C ARG A 87 15.41 2.09 -17.81
N THR A 88 16.56 1.70 -17.30
CA THR A 88 17.66 2.64 -16.97
C THR A 88 18.99 2.26 -17.62
N ASP A 89 19.01 1.15 -18.33
CA ASP A 89 20.18 0.44 -18.84
C ASP A 89 20.30 0.49 -20.37
N ILE A 90 19.47 1.29 -21.05
CA ILE A 90 19.55 1.48 -22.50
C ILE A 90 20.60 2.57 -22.82
N ILE A 91 21.79 2.12 -23.20
CA ILE A 91 22.93 3.00 -23.53
C ILE A 91 22.59 3.91 -24.72
N GLY A 92 22.98 5.19 -24.61
CA GLY A 92 22.84 6.17 -25.71
C GLY A 92 21.46 6.82 -25.83
N ARG A 93 20.56 6.59 -24.89
CA ARG A 93 19.21 7.18 -24.89
C ARG A 93 18.95 8.03 -23.66
N TYR A 94 18.23 9.14 -23.87
CA TYR A 94 17.74 9.97 -22.78
C TYR A 94 16.53 9.34 -22.10
N MET A 95 16.40 9.52 -20.79
CA MET A 95 15.31 8.92 -20.00
C MET A 95 13.92 9.33 -20.49
N THR A 96 13.78 10.57 -20.99
CA THR A 96 12.53 11.08 -21.58
C THR A 96 12.14 10.42 -22.89
N SER A 97 13.09 9.76 -23.56
CA SER A 97 12.82 9.02 -24.80
C SER A 97 12.44 7.57 -24.57
N ILE A 98 12.65 7.03 -23.36
CA ILE A 98 12.39 5.61 -23.05
C ILE A 98 10.90 5.42 -22.80
N GLY A 99 10.26 4.68 -23.70
CA GLY A 99 8.81 4.44 -23.69
C GLY A 99 8.40 3.25 -22.81
N ASN A 100 7.08 3.08 -22.66
CA ASN A 100 6.50 1.94 -21.95
C ASN A 100 6.63 0.61 -22.72
N ASP A 101 6.78 0.69 -24.04
CA ASP A 101 6.97 -0.43 -24.97
C ASP A 101 8.33 -1.12 -24.82
N GLU A 102 9.29 -0.45 -24.19
CA GLU A 102 10.66 -0.95 -23.96
C GLU A 102 10.85 -1.56 -22.57
N LYS A 103 9.82 -1.48 -21.72
CA LYS A 103 9.86 -2.02 -20.37
C LYS A 103 9.99 -3.53 -20.37
N LEU A 104 10.83 -4.03 -19.46
CA LEU A 104 10.91 -5.44 -19.13
C LEU A 104 9.96 -5.78 -17.98
N PRO A 105 9.62 -7.08 -17.80
CA PRO A 105 8.76 -7.53 -16.70
C PRO A 105 9.23 -7.05 -15.32
N GLU A 106 10.54 -6.97 -15.06
CA GLU A 106 11.06 -6.50 -13.77
C GLU A 106 10.86 -5.00 -13.53
N ASN A 107 10.47 -4.21 -14.55
CA ASN A 107 10.21 -2.79 -14.36
C ASN A 107 8.83 -2.53 -13.75
N ASP A 108 7.87 -3.42 -13.93
CA ASP A 108 6.53 -3.32 -13.34
C ASP A 108 6.22 -4.64 -12.61
N GLN A 109 6.24 -4.61 -11.28
CA GLN A 109 6.09 -5.81 -10.46
C GLN A 109 5.06 -5.58 -9.36
N ASP A 110 4.23 -6.60 -9.14
CA ASP A 110 3.17 -6.58 -8.15
C ASP A 110 3.73 -6.29 -6.75
N ILE A 111 2.94 -5.57 -5.95
CA ILE A 111 3.21 -5.36 -4.53
C ILE A 111 2.14 -6.11 -3.73
N VAL A 112 2.56 -6.88 -2.73
CA VAL A 112 1.68 -7.72 -1.93
C VAL A 112 1.76 -7.31 -0.46
N PHE A 113 0.61 -7.08 0.17
CA PHE A 113 0.47 -6.91 1.62
C PHE A 113 -0.29 -8.13 2.15
N GLU A 114 0.37 -9.01 2.89
CA GLU A 114 -0.16 -10.34 3.26
C GLU A 114 -1.15 -10.33 4.43
N GLY A 115 -1.44 -9.17 5.00
CA GLY A 115 -2.50 -8.98 5.99
C GLY A 115 -1.98 -8.68 7.40
N ASP A 116 -2.84 -8.11 8.24
CA ASP A 116 -2.47 -7.56 9.57
C ASP A 116 -1.26 -6.59 9.50
N ASN A 117 -1.09 -5.91 8.36
CA ASN A 117 0.01 -4.99 8.17
C ASN A 117 -0.34 -3.59 8.66
N TRP A 118 0.64 -2.90 9.23
CA TRP A 118 0.54 -1.46 9.48
C TRP A 118 1.64 -0.70 8.74
N ILE A 119 1.23 0.15 7.81
CA ILE A 119 2.13 0.97 6.99
C ILE A 119 2.08 2.41 7.53
N GLY A 120 3.19 2.83 8.15
CA GLY A 120 3.30 4.13 8.80
C GLY A 120 3.19 5.32 7.84
N THR A 121 2.80 6.46 8.38
CA THR A 121 2.63 7.73 7.65
C THR A 121 3.84 8.04 6.77
N GLY A 122 3.61 8.41 5.51
CA GLY A 122 4.68 8.83 4.60
C GLY A 122 5.63 7.72 4.14
N ALA A 123 5.37 6.45 4.48
CA ALA A 123 6.18 5.35 3.97
C ALA A 123 5.96 5.17 2.45
N THR A 124 7.02 4.75 1.75
CA THR A 124 6.99 4.44 0.32
C THR A 124 7.32 2.97 0.09
N ILE A 125 6.45 2.25 -0.62
CA ILE A 125 6.63 0.84 -0.97
C ILE A 125 6.91 0.75 -2.48
N LEU A 126 8.07 0.21 -2.85
CA LEU A 126 8.48 0.07 -4.24
C LEU A 126 8.08 -1.28 -4.84
N LYS A 127 8.11 -1.34 -6.17
CA LYS A 127 7.72 -2.47 -7.01
C LYS A 127 8.31 -3.80 -6.53
N GLY A 128 7.53 -4.87 -6.67
CA GLY A 128 7.98 -6.23 -6.41
C GLY A 128 8.11 -6.60 -4.93
N VAL A 129 7.81 -5.69 -4.01
CA VAL A 129 7.91 -5.93 -2.57
C VAL A 129 6.71 -6.73 -2.05
N ARG A 130 7.00 -7.76 -1.25
CA ARG A 130 6.03 -8.47 -0.41
C ARG A 130 6.20 -8.03 1.05
N ILE A 131 5.14 -7.47 1.63
CA ILE A 131 5.06 -7.13 3.05
C ILE A 131 4.46 -8.31 3.79
N GLY A 132 5.31 -9.07 4.48
CA GLY A 132 4.93 -10.29 5.19
C GLY A 132 3.84 -10.05 6.24
N LYS A 133 3.02 -11.07 6.50
CA LYS A 133 1.88 -10.99 7.43
C LYS A 133 2.28 -10.41 8.78
N GLY A 134 1.47 -9.50 9.32
CA GLY A 134 1.69 -8.91 10.65
C GLY A 134 2.86 -7.92 10.73
N ALA A 135 3.57 -7.66 9.63
CA ALA A 135 4.69 -6.74 9.60
C ALA A 135 4.26 -5.27 9.68
N ILE A 136 5.14 -4.46 10.27
CA ILE A 136 4.96 -3.02 10.46
C ILE A 136 6.05 -2.27 9.71
N VAL A 137 5.66 -1.30 8.90
CA VAL A 137 6.56 -0.35 8.24
C VAL A 137 6.51 0.97 9.00
N ALA A 138 7.64 1.42 9.54
CA ALA A 138 7.72 2.68 10.28
C ALA A 138 7.45 3.89 9.37
N ALA A 139 7.04 5.00 9.98
CA ALA A 139 6.78 6.25 9.26
C ALA A 139 8.01 6.73 8.47
N GLY A 140 7.79 7.23 7.25
CA GLY A 140 8.82 7.76 6.36
C GLY A 140 9.81 6.73 5.79
N ALA A 141 9.60 5.43 6.00
CA ALA A 141 10.49 4.39 5.48
C ALA A 141 10.37 4.22 3.95
N ILE A 142 11.47 3.89 3.26
CA ILE A 142 11.45 3.50 1.84
C ILE A 142 11.75 2.00 1.74
N VAL A 143 10.74 1.21 1.45
CA VAL A 143 10.82 -0.25 1.37
C VAL A 143 11.16 -0.66 -0.06
N THR A 144 12.34 -1.25 -0.23
CA THR A 144 12.92 -1.64 -1.53
C THR A 144 13.09 -3.15 -1.69
N SER A 145 12.72 -3.94 -0.67
CA SER A 145 12.85 -5.40 -0.63
C SER A 145 11.78 -5.99 0.28
N ASP A 146 11.52 -7.28 0.14
CA ASP A 146 10.55 -8.01 0.97
C ASP A 146 10.78 -7.79 2.47
N VAL A 147 9.66 -7.73 3.20
CA VAL A 147 9.62 -7.50 4.64
C VAL A 147 9.21 -8.80 5.33
N PRO A 148 10.03 -9.34 6.25
CA PRO A 148 9.68 -10.57 6.97
C PRO A 148 8.39 -10.43 7.78
N GLU A 149 7.64 -11.53 7.89
CA GLU A 149 6.44 -11.60 8.73
C GLU A 149 6.72 -11.13 10.16
N TYR A 150 5.75 -10.43 10.76
CA TYR A 150 5.80 -9.95 12.13
C TYR A 150 7.08 -9.14 12.47
N SER A 151 7.78 -8.59 11.48
CA SER A 151 8.91 -7.70 11.71
C SER A 151 8.46 -6.23 11.73
N VAL A 152 9.26 -5.39 12.38
CA VAL A 152 9.13 -3.93 12.30
C VAL A 152 10.32 -3.43 11.49
N VAL A 153 10.07 -2.82 10.34
CA VAL A 153 11.10 -2.24 9.47
C VAL A 153 11.04 -0.72 9.46
N GLY A 154 12.17 -0.06 9.22
CA GLY A 154 12.20 1.39 9.02
C GLY A 154 13.53 1.87 8.44
N GLY A 155 13.59 3.14 8.06
CA GLY A 155 14.76 3.77 7.46
C GLY A 155 14.72 3.85 5.93
N ILE A 156 15.81 4.36 5.35
CA ILE A 156 15.99 4.56 3.90
C ILE A 156 17.38 4.03 3.50
N PRO A 157 17.45 2.87 2.82
CA PRO A 157 16.38 1.90 2.60
C PRO A 157 15.93 1.25 3.92
N ALA A 158 14.68 0.77 3.96
CA ALA A 158 14.11 0.15 5.14
C ALA A 158 14.87 -1.14 5.52
N LYS A 159 15.15 -1.29 6.82
CA LYS A 159 15.78 -2.48 7.40
C LYS A 159 14.97 -2.96 8.61
N VAL A 160 15.08 -4.24 8.93
CA VAL A 160 14.49 -4.80 10.15
C VAL A 160 15.10 -4.10 11.36
N ILE A 161 14.25 -3.48 12.17
CA ILE A 161 14.61 -2.83 13.44
C ILE A 161 14.49 -3.86 14.57
N LYS A 162 13.38 -4.60 14.59
CA LYS A 162 13.08 -5.65 15.57
C LYS A 162 11.95 -6.55 15.08
N MET A 163 11.72 -7.66 15.77
CA MET A 163 10.47 -8.39 15.67
C MET A 163 9.37 -7.67 16.47
N ARG A 164 8.13 -7.75 15.97
CA ARG A 164 6.93 -7.17 16.61
C ARG A 164 6.65 -7.83 17.95
N PHE A 165 6.93 -9.13 18.05
CA PHE A 165 6.69 -9.98 19.21
C PHE A 165 7.91 -10.87 19.49
N SER A 166 8.06 -11.32 20.72
CA SER A 166 8.84 -12.52 21.05
C SER A 166 8.15 -13.79 20.52
N GLU A 167 8.84 -14.93 20.53
CA GLU A 167 8.26 -16.19 20.06
C GLU A 167 7.00 -16.61 20.83
N GLU A 168 7.02 -16.47 22.17
CA GLU A 168 5.87 -16.83 23.01
C GLU A 168 4.69 -15.88 22.81
N GLU A 169 4.95 -14.57 22.71
CA GLU A 169 3.92 -13.59 22.38
C GLU A 169 3.32 -13.84 20.99
N LEU A 170 4.15 -14.23 20.01
CA LEU A 170 3.68 -14.54 18.65
C LEU A 170 2.77 -15.77 18.64
N LYS A 171 3.12 -16.84 19.38
CA LYS A 171 2.28 -18.03 19.54
C LYS A 171 0.94 -17.65 20.18
N GLN A 172 0.97 -16.87 21.25
CA GLN A 172 -0.24 -16.41 21.94
C GLN A 172 -1.11 -15.55 21.01
N HIS A 173 -0.50 -14.62 20.28
CA HIS A 173 -1.19 -13.75 19.33
C HIS A 173 -1.90 -14.55 18.23
N LYS A 174 -1.20 -15.49 17.57
CA LYS A 174 -1.80 -16.35 16.53
C LYS A 174 -2.96 -17.18 17.08
N LYS A 175 -2.79 -17.77 18.26
CA LYS A 175 -3.87 -18.50 18.95
C LYS A 175 -5.08 -17.63 19.24
N MET A 176 -4.89 -16.37 19.63
CA MET A 176 -6.00 -15.46 19.89
C MET A 176 -6.77 -15.09 18.62
N LEU A 177 -6.08 -14.92 17.48
CA LEU A 177 -6.71 -14.63 16.19
C LEU A 177 -7.47 -15.83 15.59
N GLU A 178 -7.02 -17.06 15.83
CA GLU A 178 -7.74 -18.26 15.38
C GLU A 178 -9.09 -18.46 16.09
N ASN A 179 -9.28 -17.82 17.25
CA ASN A 179 -10.49 -17.94 18.07
C ASN A 179 -11.42 -16.70 17.97
N SER A 180 -11.10 -15.74 17.10
CA SER A 180 -11.87 -14.49 16.90
C SER A 180 -12.66 -14.51 15.60
#